data_AF-A0AAJ2A3B4-F1
#
_entry.id   AF-A0AAJ2A3B4-F1
#
_cell.length_a   1.000
_cell.length_b   1.000
_cell.length_c   1.000
_cell.angle_alpha   90.00
_cell.angle_beta   90.00
_cell.angle_gamma   90.00
#
_symmetry.space_group_name_H-M   'P 1'
#
loop_
_entity.id
_entity.type
_entity.pdbx_description
1 polymer ?
#
loop_
_entity_poly.entity_id
_entity_poly.type
_entity_poly.pdbx_seq_one_letter_code
_entity_poly.pdbx_strand_id
1 'polypeptide(L)'
;MKTCHEIRKDQLRVLAEEVGGVIELASIISRSETQVRQWLNASKDSRTGKPRGIADDMARYIEKATGKPVGWMDNDPARCEVPGWDELGSMQQAKVIGFIQGLLAQAQHVSHTEAFIENTETPAPAQSKAWTRRSKAC
;
A
#
# COMPACT_ATOMS: atom_id res chain seq x y z
N MET A 1 -12.76 -16.79 2.80
CA MET A 1 -11.99 -15.54 3.00
C MET A 1 -10.58 -15.82 2.55
N LYS A 2 -10.06 -15.05 1.59
CA LYS A 2 -8.67 -15.22 1.12
C LYS A 2 -7.71 -14.71 2.19
N THR A 3 -6.53 -15.31 2.26
CA THR A 3 -5.41 -14.81 3.03
C THR A 3 -4.75 -13.63 2.32
N CYS A 4 -4.02 -12.80 3.07
CA CYS A 4 -3.24 -11.70 2.50
C CYS A 4 -2.26 -12.18 1.40
N HIS A 5 -1.63 -13.34 1.57
CA HIS A 5 -0.74 -13.91 0.55
C HIS A 5 -1.47 -14.33 -0.73
N GLU A 6 -2.70 -14.83 -0.63
CA GLU A 6 -3.52 -15.17 -1.79
C GLU A 6 -3.94 -13.92 -2.55
N ILE A 7 -4.35 -12.87 -1.83
CA ILE A 7 -4.69 -11.57 -2.42
C ILE A 7 -3.50 -10.99 -3.17
N ARG A 8 -2.33 -10.94 -2.53
CA ARG A 8 -1.08 -10.44 -3.14
C ARG A 8 -0.68 -11.22 -4.38
N LYS A 9 -0.89 -12.54 -4.40
CA LYS A 9 -0.64 -13.39 -5.56
C LYS A 9 -1.59 -13.07 -6.71
N ASP A 10 -2.88 -12.88 -6.41
CA ASP A 10 -3.86 -12.49 -7.43
C ASP A 10 -3.53 -11.10 -7.99
N GLN A 11 -3.17 -10.13 -7.14
CA GLN A 11 -2.70 -8.82 -7.59
C GLN A 11 -1.40 -8.89 -8.43
N LEU A 12 -0.48 -9.80 -8.07
CA LEU A 12 0.72 -10.03 -8.87
C LEU A 12 0.40 -10.56 -10.28
N ARG A 13 -0.66 -11.35 -10.45
CA ARG A 13 -1.13 -11.79 -11.77
C ARG A 13 -1.64 -10.62 -12.59
N VAL A 14 -2.46 -9.76 -11.98
CA VAL A 14 -2.96 -8.53 -12.63
C VAL A 14 -1.79 -7.67 -13.11
N LEU A 15 -0.78 -7.45 -12.25
CA LEU A 15 0.42 -6.72 -12.65
C LEU A 15 1.16 -7.39 -13.82
N ALA A 16 1.32 -8.71 -13.78
CA ALA A 16 2.00 -9.44 -14.84
C ALA A 16 1.25 -9.32 -16.18
N GLU A 17 -0.08 -9.30 -16.16
CA GLU A 17 -0.90 -9.08 -17.37
C GLU A 17 -0.78 -7.63 -17.87
N GLU A 18 -0.83 -6.64 -16.98
CA GLU A 18 -0.70 -5.21 -17.32
C GLU A 18 0.64 -4.86 -17.96
N VAL A 19 1.76 -5.39 -17.45
CA VAL A 19 3.11 -5.09 -17.95
C VAL A 19 3.54 -5.95 -19.14
N GLY A 20 2.74 -6.91 -19.59
CA GLY A 20 3.05 -7.76 -20.74
C GLY A 20 3.79 -9.06 -20.42
N GLY A 21 3.81 -9.47 -19.15
CA GLY A 21 4.19 -10.82 -18.72
C GLY A 21 5.11 -10.86 -17.51
N VAL A 22 5.40 -12.09 -17.07
CA VAL A 22 6.24 -12.38 -15.88
C VAL A 22 7.69 -11.91 -16.06
N ILE A 23 8.22 -11.99 -17.29
CA ILE A 23 9.59 -11.58 -17.61
C ILE A 23 9.75 -10.07 -17.45
N GLU A 24 8.82 -9.30 -18.02
CA GLU A 24 8.85 -7.84 -17.95
C GLU A 24 8.63 -7.36 -16.51
N LEU A 25 7.69 -8.00 -15.79
CA LEU A 25 7.46 -7.70 -14.38
C LEU A 25 8.72 -7.94 -13.54
N ALA A 26 9.42 -9.07 -13.78
CA ALA A 26 10.67 -9.40 -13.08
C ALA A 26 11.76 -8.36 -13.34
N SER A 27 11.86 -7.85 -14.57
CA SER A 27 12.76 -6.74 -14.95
C SER A 27 12.44 -5.47 -14.16
N ILE A 28 11.18 -5.04 -14.17
CA ILE A 28 10.71 -3.82 -13.48
C ILE A 28 11.01 -3.87 -11.98
N ILE A 29 10.72 -5.00 -11.32
CA ILE A 29 10.96 -5.15 -9.89
C ILE A 29 12.41 -5.56 -9.55
N SER A 30 13.29 -5.72 -10.54
CA SER A 30 14.68 -6.16 -10.34
C SER A 30 14.79 -7.46 -9.54
N ARG A 31 14.00 -8.48 -9.92
CA ARG A 31 14.02 -9.83 -9.34
C ARG A 31 14.17 -10.89 -10.41
N SER A 32 14.52 -12.11 -10.02
CA SER A 32 14.58 -13.21 -10.97
C SER A 32 13.18 -13.64 -11.38
N GLU A 33 13.02 -13.98 -12.66
CA GLU A 33 11.77 -14.54 -13.18
C GLU A 33 11.33 -15.78 -12.38
N THR A 34 12.29 -16.62 -11.98
CA THR A 34 12.04 -17.78 -11.11
C THR A 34 11.39 -17.39 -9.80
N GLN A 35 11.83 -16.30 -9.15
CA GLN A 35 11.25 -15.82 -7.90
C GLN A 35 9.81 -15.33 -8.10
N VAL A 36 9.54 -14.62 -9.19
CA VAL A 36 8.18 -14.17 -9.53
C VAL A 36 7.26 -15.37 -9.80
N ARG A 37 7.74 -16.37 -10.56
CA ARG A 37 7.01 -17.62 -10.79
C ARG A 37 6.74 -18.39 -9.50
N GLN A 38 7.69 -18.41 -8.55
CA GLN A 38 7.49 -19.05 -7.25
C GLN A 38 6.38 -18.37 -6.44
N TRP A 39 6.29 -17.04 -6.48
CA TRP A 39 5.19 -16.30 -5.85
C TRP A 39 3.84 -16.58 -6.54
N LEU A 40 3.82 -16.61 -7.88
CA LEU A 40 2.61 -16.91 -8.66
C LEU A 40 2.09 -18.34 -8.48
N ASN A 41 3.00 -19.30 -8.34
CA ASN A 41 2.69 -20.71 -8.13
C ASN A 41 2.46 -21.07 -6.66
N ALA A 42 2.68 -20.11 -5.74
CA ALA A 42 2.68 -20.35 -4.29
C ALA A 42 3.53 -21.59 -3.92
N SER A 43 4.68 -21.76 -4.57
CA SER A 43 5.49 -22.97 -4.47
C SER A 43 5.85 -23.25 -3.01
N LYS A 44 5.67 -24.50 -2.56
CA LYS A 44 5.95 -24.90 -1.18
C LYS A 44 7.43 -24.73 -0.87
N ASP A 45 7.72 -24.10 0.25
CA ASP A 45 9.07 -24.05 0.80
C ASP A 45 9.45 -25.44 1.30
N SER A 46 10.54 -26.02 0.77
CA SER A 46 10.99 -27.38 1.08
C SER A 46 11.39 -27.59 2.55
N ARG A 47 11.68 -26.51 3.28
CA ARG A 47 12.11 -26.56 4.68
C ARG A 47 10.96 -26.33 5.66
N THR A 48 9.96 -25.53 5.29
CA THR A 48 8.84 -25.17 6.19
C THR A 48 7.50 -25.76 5.77
N GLY A 49 7.40 -26.32 4.56
CA GLY A 49 6.16 -26.86 3.98
C GLY A 49 5.11 -25.81 3.62
N LYS A 50 5.33 -24.53 3.97
CA LYS A 50 4.39 -23.43 3.73
C LYS A 50 4.55 -22.91 2.30
N PRO A 51 3.46 -22.50 1.63
CA PRO A 51 3.55 -21.84 0.32
C PRO A 51 4.37 -20.55 0.42
N ARG A 52 5.29 -20.33 -0.53
CA ARG A 52 6.03 -19.07 -0.65
C ARG A 52 5.07 -17.95 -1.00
N GLY A 53 4.91 -17.01 -0.08
CA GLY A 53 4.12 -15.80 -0.26
C GLY A 53 4.99 -14.55 -0.40
N ILE A 54 4.34 -13.46 -0.76
CA ILE A 54 4.94 -12.12 -0.77
C ILE A 54 4.80 -11.55 0.64
N ALA A 55 5.93 -11.25 1.28
CA ALA A 55 6.00 -10.59 2.58
C ALA A 55 5.69 -9.08 2.46
N ASP A 56 5.38 -8.43 3.57
CA ASP A 56 4.93 -7.02 3.59
C ASP A 56 5.95 -6.07 2.93
N ASP A 57 7.23 -6.18 3.29
CA ASP A 57 8.30 -5.37 2.70
C ASP A 57 8.39 -5.55 1.18
N MET A 58 8.22 -6.78 0.71
CA MET A 58 8.26 -7.09 -0.71
C MET A 58 7.02 -6.57 -1.44
N ALA A 59 5.85 -6.60 -0.79
CA ALA A 59 4.64 -6.01 -1.35
C ALA A 59 4.79 -4.50 -1.55
N ARG A 60 5.28 -3.78 -0.53
CA ARG A 60 5.54 -2.33 -0.64
C ARG A 60 6.61 -1.99 -1.68
N TYR A 61 7.63 -2.83 -1.78
CA TYR A 61 8.64 -2.68 -2.83
C TYR A 61 8.05 -2.84 -4.23
N ILE A 62 7.21 -3.86 -4.46
CA ILE A 62 6.54 -4.09 -5.75
C ILE A 62 5.61 -2.91 -6.09
N GLU A 63 4.83 -2.41 -5.13
CA GLU A 63 3.97 -1.23 -5.31
C GLU A 63 4.78 -0.03 -5.79
N LYS A 64 5.90 0.26 -5.11
CA LYS A 64 6.79 1.36 -5.48
C LYS A 64 7.41 1.17 -6.87
N ALA A 65 7.87 -0.04 -7.19
CA ALA A 65 8.51 -0.35 -8.47
C ALA A 65 7.54 -0.27 -9.65
N THR A 66 6.24 -0.53 -9.40
CA THR A 66 5.18 -0.50 -10.43
C THR A 66 4.37 0.80 -10.44
N GLY A 67 4.71 1.77 -9.58
CA GLY A 67 4.00 3.04 -9.46
C GLY A 67 2.59 2.93 -8.88
N LYS A 68 2.26 1.83 -8.20
CA LYS A 68 0.95 1.61 -7.57
C LYS A 68 0.91 2.28 -6.18
N PRO A 69 -0.28 2.71 -5.71
CA PRO A 69 -0.42 3.30 -4.38
C PRO A 69 -0.11 2.28 -3.27
N VAL A 70 0.31 2.78 -2.11
CA VAL A 70 0.56 1.95 -0.92
C VAL A 70 -0.71 1.19 -0.53
N GLY A 71 -0.59 -0.12 -0.31
CA GLY A 71 -1.73 -0.97 0.04
C GLY A 71 -2.44 -1.60 -1.15
N TRP A 72 -2.07 -1.24 -2.38
CA TRP A 72 -2.67 -1.79 -3.58
C TRP A 72 -2.56 -3.33 -3.65
N MET A 73 -1.43 -3.90 -3.23
CA MET A 73 -1.22 -5.35 -3.23
C MET A 73 -2.07 -6.09 -2.20
N ASP A 74 -2.64 -5.40 -1.21
CA ASP A 74 -3.48 -5.99 -0.16
C ASP A 74 -4.98 -5.88 -0.47
N ASN A 75 -5.35 -5.24 -1.58
CA ASN A 75 -6.73 -5.15 -2.02
C ASN A 75 -7.12 -6.42 -2.79
N ASP A 76 -8.20 -7.08 -2.39
CA ASP A 76 -8.70 -8.25 -3.14
C ASP A 76 -9.30 -7.77 -4.47
N PRO A 77 -8.76 -8.18 -5.64
CA PRO A 77 -9.29 -7.76 -6.92
C PRO A 77 -10.76 -8.16 -7.10
N ALA A 78 -11.18 -9.29 -6.51
CA ALA A 78 -12.58 -9.74 -6.54
C ALA A 78 -13.52 -8.89 -5.67
N ARG A 79 -12.98 -8.06 -4.76
CA ARG A 79 -13.77 -7.08 -3.97
C ARG A 79 -13.76 -5.68 -4.57
N CYS A 80 -12.91 -5.43 -5.57
CA CYS A 80 -12.89 -4.17 -6.30
C CYS A 80 -14.00 -4.08 -7.36
N GLU A 81 -14.75 -5.15 -7.59
CA GLU A 81 -15.95 -5.12 -8.43
C GLU A 81 -17.07 -4.39 -7.68
N VAL A 82 -17.72 -3.44 -8.37
CA VAL A 82 -18.91 -2.77 -7.86
C VAL A 82 -20.12 -3.61 -8.27
N PRO A 83 -20.81 -4.29 -7.33
CA PRO A 83 -21.92 -5.18 -7.70
C PRO A 83 -23.01 -4.42 -8.47
N GLY A 84 -23.49 -5.02 -9.56
CA GLY A 84 -24.53 -4.41 -10.41
C GLY A 84 -24.03 -3.31 -11.34
N TRP A 85 -22.72 -3.01 -11.40
CA TRP A 85 -22.18 -2.02 -12.34
C TRP A 85 -22.43 -2.40 -13.81
N ASP A 86 -22.27 -3.68 -14.14
CA ASP A 86 -22.46 -4.22 -15.49
C ASP A 86 -23.94 -4.40 -15.88
N GLU A 87 -24.84 -4.36 -14.90
CA GLU A 87 -26.30 -4.44 -15.12
C GLU A 87 -26.90 -3.08 -15.52
N LEU A 88 -26.15 -2.00 -15.33
CA LEU A 88 -26.58 -0.64 -15.66
C LEU A 88 -26.40 -0.34 -17.15
N GLY A 89 -27.40 0.30 -17.75
CA GLY A 89 -27.27 0.82 -19.11
C GLY A 89 -26.25 1.98 -19.18
N SER A 90 -25.70 2.23 -20.38
CA SER A 90 -24.68 3.27 -20.62
C SER A 90 -25.07 4.66 -20.09
N MET A 91 -26.36 5.03 -20.19
CA MET A 91 -26.88 6.29 -19.66
C MET A 91 -26.88 6.34 -18.13
N GLN A 92 -27.14 5.21 -17.45
CA GLN A 92 -27.13 5.14 -15.99
C GLN A 92 -25.69 5.18 -15.48
N GLN A 93 -24.78 4.44 -16.11
CA GLN A 93 -23.35 4.50 -15.82
C GLN A 93 -22.83 5.93 -15.98
N ALA A 94 -23.19 6.63 -17.06
CA ALA A 94 -22.78 8.02 -17.28
C ALA A 94 -23.27 8.98 -16.18
N LYS A 95 -24.49 8.79 -15.67
CA LYS A 95 -25.01 9.58 -14.55
C LYS A 95 -24.23 9.35 -13.26
N VAL A 96 -23.91 8.10 -12.94
CA VAL A 96 -23.13 7.75 -11.74
C VAL A 96 -21.71 8.30 -11.86
N ILE A 97 -21.06 8.13 -13.01
CA ILE A 97 -19.72 8.69 -13.28
C ILE A 97 -19.73 10.21 -13.12
N GLY A 98 -20.69 10.90 -13.74
CA GLY A 98 -20.82 12.35 -13.64
C GLY A 98 -21.04 12.83 -12.21
N PHE A 99 -21.84 12.12 -11.42
CA PHE A 99 -22.03 12.41 -10.01
C PHE A 99 -20.73 12.27 -9.20
N ILE A 100 -20.01 11.16 -9.37
CA ILE A 100 -18.73 10.92 -8.67
C ILE A 100 -17.69 11.97 -9.07
N GLN A 101 -17.58 12.31 -10.35
CA GLN A 101 -16.68 13.37 -10.83
C GLN A 101 -17.03 14.73 -10.21
N GLY A 102 -18.32 15.05 -10.10
CA GLY A 102 -18.78 16.26 -9.43
C GLY A 102 -18.40 16.32 -7.95
N LEU A 103 -18.52 15.20 -7.23
CA LEU A 103 -18.11 15.11 -5.82
C LEU A 103 -16.58 15.27 -5.65
N LEU A 104 -15.79 14.59 -6.49
CA LEU A 104 -14.33 14.67 -6.43
C LEU A 104 -13.83 16.09 -6.72
N ALA A 105 -14.45 16.80 -7.67
CA ALA A 105 -14.12 18.20 -7.95
C ALA A 105 -14.37 19.11 -6.74
N GLN A 106 -15.48 18.93 -6.01
CA GLN A 106 -15.79 19.73 -4.82
C GLN A 106 -14.78 19.51 -3.68
N ALA A 107 -14.32 18.27 -3.49
CA ALA A 107 -13.37 17.93 -2.42
C ALA A 107 -12.00 18.62 -2.59
N GLN A 108 -11.57 18.91 -3.83
CA GLN A 108 -10.31 19.61 -4.09
C GLN A 108 -10.35 21.10 -3.75
N HIS A 109 -11.54 21.68 -3.59
CA HIS A 109 -11.72 23.10 -3.23
C HIS A 109 -11.73 23.36 -1.73
N VAL A 110 -11.63 22.34 -0.87
CA VAL A 110 -11.42 22.51 0.57
C VAL A 110 -9.92 22.72 0.81
N SER A 111 -9.41 23.88 0.41
CA SER A 111 -8.18 24.39 1.03
C SER A 111 -8.49 24.61 2.50
N HIS A 112 -7.86 23.84 3.39
CA HIS A 112 -7.76 24.22 4.79
C HIS A 112 -6.92 25.52 4.84
N THR A 113 -7.57 26.66 4.59
CA THR A 113 -7.03 27.98 4.86
C THR A 113 -7.05 28.15 6.36
N GLU A 114 -5.98 27.68 6.97
CA GLU A 114 -5.14 28.34 7.95
C GLU A 114 -4.38 27.23 8.67
N ALA A 115 -3.08 27.15 8.42
CA ALA A 115 -2.20 26.43 9.31
C ALA A 115 -2.39 27.04 10.70
N PHE A 116 -2.95 26.27 11.63
CA PHE A 116 -2.95 26.64 13.04
C PHE A 116 -1.49 26.75 13.48
N ILE A 117 -0.95 27.97 13.48
CA ILE A 117 0.34 28.25 14.09
C ILE A 117 0.09 28.29 15.59
N GLU A 118 0.35 27.15 16.25
CA GLU A 118 0.49 27.14 17.69
C GLU A 118 1.72 28.00 18.02
N ASN A 119 1.46 29.22 18.51
CA ASN A 119 2.48 30.05 19.14
C ASN A 119 2.97 29.32 20.39
N THR A 120 3.91 28.40 20.20
CA THR A 120 4.68 27.82 21.29
C THR A 120 5.66 28.89 21.74
N GLU A 121 5.17 29.82 22.58
CA GLU A 121 6.05 30.55 23.48
C GLU A 121 6.88 29.51 24.23
N THR A 122 8.14 29.37 23.82
CA THR A 122 9.09 28.48 24.47
C THR A 122 9.30 29.01 25.88
N PRO A 123 8.88 28.31 26.95
CA PRO A 123 9.21 28.78 28.28
C PRO A 123 10.73 28.64 28.46
N ALA A 124 11.33 29.71 28.99
CA ALA A 124 12.77 29.86 29.20
C ALA A 124 13.41 28.60 29.83
N PRO A 125 14.67 28.28 29.47
CA PRO A 125 15.30 27.05 29.94
C PRO A 125 15.38 27.01 31.47
N ALA A 126 14.81 25.94 32.05
CA ALA A 126 14.87 25.67 33.47
C ALA A 126 16.34 25.53 33.92
N GLN A 127 16.72 26.32 34.92
CA GLN A 127 18.06 26.31 35.50
C GLN A 127 18.44 24.90 35.99
N SER A 128 19.56 24.40 35.51
CA SER A 128 20.09 23.09 35.90
C SER A 128 20.51 23.10 37.37
N LYS A 129 19.85 22.27 38.19
CA LYS A 129 20.35 21.94 39.53
C LYS A 129 21.41 20.86 39.40
N ALA A 130 22.66 21.23 39.64
CA ALA A 130 23.81 20.33 39.70
C ALA A 130 23.58 19.22 40.73
N TRP A 131 23.62 17.96 40.28
CA TRP A 131 23.52 16.81 41.17
C TRP A 131 24.91 16.51 41.73
N THR A 132 25.15 16.84 43.01
CA THR A 132 26.38 16.47 43.71
C THR A 132 26.28 15.01 44.17
N ARG A 133 27.01 14.11 43.50
CA ARG A 133 27.13 12.71 43.94
C ARG A 133 28.17 12.63 45.06
N ARG A 134 27.68 12.45 46.28
CA ARG A 134 28.48 12.26 47.50
C ARG A 134 29.19 10.90 47.44
N SER A 135 30.52 10.91 47.35
CA SER A 135 31.38 9.72 47.41
C SER A 135 31.24 9.05 48.79
N LYS A 136 30.86 7.77 48.83
CA LYS A 136 30.99 6.93 50.03
C LYS A 136 32.28 6.12 49.91
N ALA A 137 33.16 6.30 50.90
CA ALA A 137 34.30 5.45 51.16
C ALA A 137 33.86 4.17 51.88
N CYS A 138 34.38 3.02 51.44
CA CYS A 138 34.81 1.87 52.22
C CYS A 138 35.72 1.02 51.33
#